data_AF-A0A094DHD7-F1
#
_entry.id   AF-A0A094DHD7-F1
#
_cell.length_a   1.000
_cell.length_b   1.000
_cell.length_c   1.000
_cell.angle_alpha   90.00
_cell.angle_beta   90.00
_cell.angle_gamma   90.00
#
_symmetry.space_group_name_H-M   'P 1'
#
loop_
_entity.id
_entity.type
_entity.pdbx_description
1 polymer ?
#
loop_
_entity_poly.entity_id
_entity_poly.type
_entity_poly.pdbx_seq_one_letter_code
_entity_poly.pdbx_strand_id
1 'polypeptide(L)'
;MASQTPPTAQATASSTERPAVSTWNPNNDPAKTGYDPTKRWANYFNILLGKMNQEGQEAFREDAYIRNEARDCNNCDKWRDYLFEYSPTIRFMSKNIMDLNGKLDRSNVQCRRCPTRRVIGEDGKEHTVRQGGGFSPDHGILICANEMRNQGHLEDTLAHEMVHAWDHLRWKVDWSDLRHAACTEIRASSLSGECRWTREFFVRNNFTLTQQHQNCVRNRAIRSVMNRPSCKDDVQATKVVNEVWDSCFADTRPFDEIYR
;
A
#
# COMPACT_ATOMS: atom_id res chain seq x y z
N MET A 1 35.96 -48.33 27.93
CA MET A 1 35.39 -46.97 28.02
C MET A 1 34.69 -46.72 26.69
N ALA A 2 33.36 -46.83 26.69
CA ALA A 2 32.52 -46.78 25.49
C ALA A 2 32.15 -45.32 25.19
N SER A 3 32.54 -44.83 24.02
CA SER A 3 32.18 -43.51 23.49
C SER A 3 30.73 -43.55 23.00
N GLN A 4 29.86 -42.81 23.67
CA GLN A 4 28.46 -42.60 23.28
C GLN A 4 28.38 -41.35 22.40
N THR A 5 28.05 -41.53 21.13
CA THR A 5 27.60 -40.48 20.21
C THR A 5 26.12 -40.19 20.48
N PRO A 6 25.69 -38.92 20.66
CA PRO A 6 24.27 -38.58 20.74
C PRO A 6 23.62 -38.52 19.34
N PRO A 7 22.31 -38.80 19.23
CA PRO A 7 21.61 -38.91 17.95
C PRO A 7 21.32 -37.55 17.31
N THR A 8 21.44 -37.51 15.99
CA THR A 8 21.13 -36.38 15.11
C THR A 8 19.64 -36.04 15.15
N ALA A 9 19.28 -34.89 15.71
CA ALA A 9 17.92 -34.36 15.64
C ALA A 9 17.65 -33.80 14.23
N GLN A 10 16.82 -34.49 13.46
CA GLN A 10 16.25 -33.96 12.22
C GLN A 10 15.28 -32.83 12.57
N ALA A 11 15.66 -31.59 12.26
CA ALA A 11 14.76 -30.45 12.30
C ALA A 11 13.72 -30.60 11.19
N THR A 12 12.51 -31.00 11.54
CA THR A 12 11.34 -30.92 10.67
C THR A 12 11.03 -29.44 10.42
N ALA A 13 11.41 -28.95 9.24
CA ALA A 13 10.99 -27.64 8.76
C ALA A 13 9.47 -27.65 8.55
N SER A 14 8.74 -27.07 9.50
CA SER A 14 7.32 -26.77 9.32
C SER A 14 7.20 -25.63 8.33
N SER A 15 6.96 -25.96 7.06
CA SER A 15 6.61 -25.00 6.02
C SER A 15 5.19 -24.49 6.30
N THR A 16 5.08 -23.35 6.98
CA THR A 16 3.85 -22.56 6.99
C THR A 16 3.62 -22.03 5.57
N GLU A 17 2.84 -22.78 4.81
CA GLU A 17 2.28 -22.38 3.52
C GLU A 17 1.57 -21.02 3.71
N ARG A 18 2.07 -20.00 3.03
CA ARG A 18 1.36 -18.71 2.92
C ARG A 18 0.02 -18.99 2.22
N PRO A 19 -1.11 -18.45 2.70
CA PRO A 19 -2.39 -18.67 2.04
C PRO A 19 -2.29 -18.24 0.57
N ALA A 20 -2.70 -19.15 -0.32
CA ALA A 20 -2.61 -18.97 -1.76
C ALA A 20 -3.28 -17.66 -2.17
N VAL A 21 -2.52 -16.81 -2.87
CA VAL A 21 -3.04 -15.62 -3.55
C VAL A 21 -4.01 -16.11 -4.62
N SER A 22 -5.31 -16.04 -4.36
CA SER A 22 -6.33 -16.38 -5.36
C SER A 22 -6.33 -15.27 -6.42
N THR A 23 -5.57 -15.49 -7.49
CA THR A 23 -5.74 -14.74 -8.74
C THR A 23 -7.15 -15.00 -9.25
N TRP A 24 -7.93 -13.94 -9.41
CA TRP A 24 -9.27 -13.82 -10.02
C TRP A 24 -9.89 -15.11 -10.61
N ASN A 25 -11.13 -15.42 -10.19
CA ASN A 25 -11.90 -16.56 -10.68
C ASN A 25 -12.26 -16.40 -12.18
N PRO A 26 -11.72 -17.23 -13.08
CA PRO A 26 -11.98 -17.14 -14.52
C PRO A 26 -13.42 -17.48 -14.94
N ASN A 27 -14.27 -17.95 -14.01
CA ASN A 27 -15.64 -18.39 -14.28
C ASN A 27 -16.67 -17.34 -13.82
N ASN A 28 -16.59 -16.12 -14.34
CA ASN A 28 -17.66 -15.13 -14.15
C ASN A 28 -18.95 -15.59 -14.85
N ASP A 29 -20.05 -15.71 -14.10
CA ASP A 29 -21.39 -16.02 -14.62
C ASP A 29 -22.22 -14.73 -14.69
N PRO A 30 -22.48 -14.16 -15.89
CA PRO A 30 -23.22 -12.91 -16.05
C PRO A 30 -24.62 -12.92 -15.44
N ALA A 31 -25.27 -14.08 -15.36
CA ALA A 31 -26.59 -14.20 -14.76
C ALA A 31 -26.56 -14.05 -13.24
N LYS A 32 -25.42 -14.37 -12.60
CA LYS A 32 -25.22 -14.25 -11.15
C LYS A 32 -24.59 -12.91 -10.75
N THR A 33 -23.61 -12.45 -11.51
CA THR A 33 -22.81 -11.27 -11.16
C THR A 33 -23.32 -9.97 -11.77
N GLY A 34 -24.11 -10.07 -12.84
CA GLY A 34 -24.55 -8.92 -13.64
C GLY A 34 -23.43 -8.31 -14.51
N TYR A 35 -22.27 -8.96 -14.57
CA TYR A 35 -21.13 -8.54 -15.39
C TYR A 35 -20.98 -9.41 -16.64
N ASP A 36 -20.98 -8.79 -17.82
CA ASP A 36 -20.79 -9.45 -19.11
C ASP A 36 -19.54 -8.87 -19.81
N PRO A 37 -18.42 -9.62 -19.91
CA PRO A 37 -17.17 -9.10 -20.47
C PRO A 37 -17.29 -8.66 -21.94
N THR A 38 -18.30 -9.15 -22.67
CA THR A 38 -18.54 -8.80 -24.08
C THR A 38 -19.28 -7.46 -24.26
N LYS A 39 -19.97 -6.96 -23.22
CA LYS A 39 -20.88 -5.80 -23.34
C LYS A 39 -20.42 -4.59 -22.53
N ARG A 40 -19.57 -3.77 -23.15
CA ARG A 40 -18.96 -2.59 -22.50
C ARG A 40 -19.97 -1.60 -21.92
N TRP A 41 -20.94 -1.13 -22.71
CA TRP A 41 -21.92 -0.12 -22.26
C TRP A 41 -22.95 -0.68 -21.28
N ALA A 42 -23.42 -1.91 -21.51
CA ALA A 42 -24.39 -2.55 -20.63
C ALA A 42 -23.86 -2.70 -19.20
N ASN A 43 -22.57 -3.02 -19.03
CA ASN A 43 -21.95 -3.10 -17.71
C ASN A 43 -21.99 -1.77 -16.94
N TYR A 44 -21.75 -0.64 -17.61
CA TYR A 44 -21.88 0.68 -16.96
C TYR A 44 -23.30 0.94 -16.48
N PHE A 45 -24.31 0.63 -17.30
CA PHE A 45 -25.71 0.75 -16.89
C PHE A 45 -26.07 -0.23 -15.76
N ASN A 46 -25.54 -1.46 -15.78
CA ASN A 46 -25.78 -2.43 -14.72
C ASN A 46 -25.21 -1.96 -13.37
N ILE A 47 -24.04 -1.29 -13.37
CA ILE A 47 -23.49 -0.66 -12.17
C ILE A 47 -24.40 0.48 -11.70
N LEU A 48 -24.78 1.40 -12.59
CA LEU A 48 -25.61 2.56 -12.24
C LEU A 48 -27.00 2.18 -11.73
N LEU A 49 -27.58 1.11 -12.27
CA LEU A 49 -28.89 0.60 -11.87
C LEU A 49 -28.83 -0.36 -10.66
N GLY A 50 -27.65 -0.59 -10.07
CA GLY A 50 -27.48 -1.52 -8.94
C GLY A 50 -27.71 -2.99 -9.28
N LYS A 51 -27.66 -3.35 -10.58
CA LYS A 51 -27.87 -4.72 -11.08
C LYS A 51 -26.59 -5.57 -11.10
N MET A 52 -25.43 -4.97 -10.83
CA MET A 52 -24.16 -5.66 -10.73
C MET A 52 -23.75 -5.80 -9.27
N ASN A 53 -23.57 -7.04 -8.81
CA ASN A 53 -23.17 -7.32 -7.43
C ASN A 53 -21.68 -6.97 -7.21
N GLN A 54 -21.19 -7.05 -5.96
CA GLN A 54 -19.81 -6.69 -5.64
C GLN A 54 -18.78 -7.51 -6.43
N GLU A 55 -19.00 -8.82 -6.56
CA GLU A 55 -18.12 -9.72 -7.32
C GLU A 55 -18.05 -9.32 -8.81
N GLY A 56 -19.18 -9.00 -9.43
CA GLY A 56 -19.25 -8.52 -10.81
C GLY A 56 -18.56 -7.17 -10.99
N GLN A 57 -18.71 -6.25 -10.03
CA GLN A 57 -18.02 -4.95 -10.06
C GLN A 57 -16.49 -5.10 -9.93
N GLU A 58 -16.03 -6.06 -9.14
CA GLU A 58 -14.61 -6.39 -9.00
C GLU A 58 -14.06 -7.02 -10.29
N ALA A 59 -14.78 -7.97 -10.87
CA ALA A 59 -14.42 -8.56 -12.16
C ALA A 59 -14.39 -7.52 -13.29
N PHE A 60 -15.41 -6.67 -13.39
CA PHE A 60 -15.43 -5.58 -14.37
C PHE A 60 -14.23 -4.63 -14.25
N ARG A 61 -13.78 -4.35 -13.02
CA ARG A 61 -12.61 -3.51 -12.75
C ARG A 61 -11.31 -4.24 -13.10
N GLU A 62 -11.15 -5.50 -12.71
CA GLU A 62 -9.93 -6.27 -13.02
C GLU A 62 -9.75 -6.42 -14.53
N ASP A 63 -10.83 -6.67 -15.27
CA ASP A 63 -10.81 -6.67 -16.74
C ASP A 63 -10.38 -5.32 -17.31
N ALA A 64 -10.80 -4.22 -16.68
CA ALA A 64 -10.33 -2.89 -17.07
C ALA A 64 -8.83 -2.69 -16.75
N TYR A 65 -8.32 -3.24 -15.65
CA TYR A 65 -6.91 -3.18 -15.30
C TYR A 65 -6.05 -3.98 -16.27
N ILE A 66 -6.48 -5.19 -16.63
CA ILE A 66 -5.77 -6.03 -17.62
C ILE A 66 -5.75 -5.34 -18.98
N ARG A 67 -6.91 -4.85 -19.46
CA ARG A 67 -7.00 -4.17 -20.77
C ARG A 67 -6.15 -2.91 -20.87
N ASN A 68 -6.00 -2.18 -19.77
CA ASN A 68 -5.26 -0.91 -19.76
C ASN A 68 -3.80 -1.05 -19.26
N GLU A 69 -3.37 -2.25 -18.89
CA GLU A 69 -2.08 -2.49 -18.21
C GLU A 69 -0.90 -1.83 -18.93
N ALA A 70 -0.75 -2.04 -20.24
CA ALA A 70 0.36 -1.47 -21.01
C ALA A 70 0.37 0.07 -20.98
N ARG A 71 -0.81 0.70 -21.07
CA ARG A 71 -0.95 2.16 -21.01
C ARG A 71 -0.64 2.68 -19.60
N ASP A 72 -1.20 2.04 -18.59
CA ASP A 72 -1.10 2.49 -17.20
C ASP A 72 0.34 2.35 -16.69
N CYS A 73 1.02 1.23 -17.00
CA CYS A 73 2.45 1.04 -16.72
C CYS A 73 3.32 2.08 -17.44
N ASN A 74 3.09 2.32 -18.74
CA ASN A 74 3.84 3.34 -19.50
C ASN A 74 3.65 4.75 -18.93
N ASN A 75 2.43 5.12 -18.54
CA ASN A 75 2.18 6.41 -17.89
C ASN A 75 2.87 6.50 -16.53
N CYS A 76 2.79 5.44 -15.72
CA CYS A 76 3.45 5.35 -14.43
C CYS A 76 4.97 5.51 -14.56
N ASP A 77 5.61 4.82 -15.52
CA ASP A 77 7.05 4.96 -15.77
C ASP A 77 7.43 6.39 -16.18
N LYS A 78 6.65 7.02 -17.07
CA LYS A 78 6.87 8.44 -17.47
C LYS A 78 6.77 9.39 -16.28
N TRP A 79 5.74 9.22 -15.45
CA TRP A 79 5.54 10.04 -14.26
C TRP A 79 6.63 9.80 -13.21
N ARG A 80 7.00 8.55 -12.94
CA ARG A 80 8.12 8.19 -12.07
C ARG A 80 9.39 8.91 -12.51
N ASP A 81 9.73 8.78 -13.78
CA ASP A 81 10.94 9.37 -14.35
C ASP A 81 10.94 10.89 -14.26
N TYR A 82 9.80 11.52 -14.57
CA TYR A 82 9.61 12.95 -14.39
C TYR A 82 9.83 13.37 -12.93
N LEU A 83 9.30 12.61 -11.96
CA LEU A 83 9.40 12.98 -10.56
C LEU A 83 10.84 12.85 -10.03
N PHE A 84 11.58 11.82 -10.42
CA PHE A 84 13.00 11.73 -10.11
C PHE A 84 13.80 12.90 -10.70
N GLU A 85 13.37 13.42 -11.85
CA GLU A 85 14.04 14.54 -12.50
C GLU A 85 13.63 15.90 -11.92
N TYR A 86 12.36 16.11 -11.60
CA TYR A 86 11.83 17.47 -11.37
C TYR A 86 11.12 17.65 -10.04
N SER A 87 10.69 16.59 -9.34
CA SER A 87 10.01 16.78 -8.05
C SER A 87 11.02 17.13 -6.96
N PRO A 88 10.85 18.28 -6.27
CA PRO A 88 11.69 18.62 -5.12
C PRO A 88 11.61 17.56 -4.02
N THR A 89 10.41 17.05 -3.75
CA THR A 89 10.15 16.02 -2.73
C THR A 89 10.91 14.73 -3.04
N ILE A 90 10.74 14.20 -4.25
CA ILE A 90 11.34 12.90 -4.62
C ILE A 90 12.86 13.03 -4.72
N ARG A 91 13.39 14.13 -5.26
CA ARG A 91 14.83 14.39 -5.29
C ARG A 91 15.42 14.52 -3.89
N PHE A 92 14.75 15.26 -3.01
CA PHE A 92 15.17 15.42 -1.62
C PHE A 92 15.22 14.08 -0.88
N MET A 93 14.15 13.28 -1.00
CA MET A 93 14.11 11.97 -0.35
C MET A 93 15.15 11.02 -0.92
N SER A 94 15.37 11.01 -2.25
CA SER A 94 16.37 10.15 -2.89
C SER A 94 17.77 10.50 -2.38
N LYS A 95 18.11 11.79 -2.27
CA LYS A 95 19.35 12.26 -1.67
C LYS A 95 19.52 11.80 -0.22
N ASN A 96 18.50 12.00 0.62
CA ASN A 96 18.57 11.62 2.05
C ASN A 96 18.68 10.11 2.25
N ILE A 97 18.08 9.30 1.37
CA ILE A 97 18.26 7.85 1.36
C ILE A 97 19.70 7.49 0.96
N MET A 98 20.27 8.18 -0.04
CA MET A 98 21.68 8.01 -0.43
C MET A 98 22.66 8.35 0.69
N ASP A 99 22.39 9.40 1.46
CA ASP A 99 23.23 9.82 2.60
C ASP A 99 23.22 8.77 3.73
N LEU A 100 22.24 7.86 3.76
CA LEU A 100 22.16 6.70 4.65
C LEU A 100 22.71 5.40 4.02
N ASN A 101 23.50 5.52 2.95
CA ASN A 101 24.02 4.40 2.14
C ASN A 101 22.93 3.55 1.47
N GLY A 102 21.70 4.06 1.37
CA GLY A 102 20.67 3.49 0.52
C GLY A 102 20.88 3.87 -0.94
N LYS A 103 20.20 3.17 -1.84
CA LYS A 103 20.10 3.58 -3.24
C LYS A 103 18.63 3.52 -3.61
N LEU A 104 18.08 4.63 -4.11
CA LEU A 104 16.72 4.64 -4.62
C LEU A 104 16.61 5.57 -5.83
N ASP A 105 16.41 4.96 -6.98
CA ASP A 105 16.37 5.61 -8.29
C ASP A 105 15.42 4.86 -9.24
N ARG A 106 15.42 5.26 -10.52
CA ARG A 106 14.55 4.68 -11.55
C ARG A 106 14.77 3.16 -11.75
N SER A 107 15.93 2.62 -11.40
CA SER A 107 16.26 1.20 -11.59
C SER A 107 15.63 0.28 -10.55
N ASN A 108 15.28 0.80 -9.37
CA ASN A 108 14.67 0.01 -8.29
C ASN A 108 13.31 0.52 -7.82
N VAL A 109 12.72 1.46 -8.56
CA VAL A 109 11.30 1.83 -8.45
C VAL A 109 10.54 1.33 -9.67
N GLN A 110 9.77 0.26 -9.49
CA GLN A 110 9.09 -0.42 -10.58
C GLN A 110 7.60 -0.06 -10.63
N CYS A 111 7.11 0.31 -11.81
CA CYS A 111 5.69 0.44 -12.09
C CYS A 111 5.15 -0.86 -12.69
N ARG A 112 4.20 -1.52 -12.03
CA ARG A 112 3.54 -2.74 -12.54
C ARG A 112 2.05 -2.73 -12.23
N ARG A 113 1.27 -3.57 -12.89
CA ARG A 113 -0.08 -3.88 -12.44
C ARG A 113 -0.03 -4.70 -11.16
N CYS A 114 -0.78 -4.28 -10.16
CA CYS A 114 -1.02 -5.04 -8.95
C CYS A 114 -2.42 -5.65 -9.01
N PRO A 115 -2.55 -6.99 -9.05
CA PRO A 115 -3.85 -7.62 -9.02
C PRO A 115 -4.55 -7.35 -7.69
N THR A 116 -5.87 -7.26 -7.75
CA THR A 116 -6.70 -7.17 -6.56
C THR A 116 -6.54 -8.45 -5.72
N ARG A 117 -6.25 -8.33 -4.42
CA ARG A 117 -6.14 -9.48 -3.51
C ARG A 117 -7.43 -9.66 -2.73
N ARG A 118 -7.94 -10.89 -2.67
CA ARG A 118 -9.04 -11.28 -1.79
C ARG A 118 -8.47 -11.91 -0.53
N VAL A 119 -8.89 -11.43 0.62
CA VAL A 119 -8.47 -11.95 1.93
C VAL A 119 -9.71 -12.32 2.73
N ILE A 120 -9.66 -13.42 3.46
CA ILE A 120 -10.74 -13.80 4.37
C ILE A 120 -10.38 -13.22 5.75
N GLY A 121 -11.26 -12.37 6.28
CA GLY A 121 -11.12 -11.81 7.62
C GLY A 121 -11.37 -12.85 8.71
N GLU A 122 -11.00 -12.54 9.94
CA GLU A 122 -11.30 -13.40 11.10
C GLU A 122 -12.82 -13.58 11.31
N ASP A 123 -13.64 -12.65 10.82
CA ASP A 123 -15.10 -12.73 10.80
C ASP A 123 -15.67 -13.70 9.74
N GLY A 124 -14.79 -14.38 9.00
CA GLY A 124 -15.13 -15.31 7.93
C GLY A 124 -15.62 -14.61 6.66
N LYS A 125 -15.59 -13.27 6.59
CA LYS A 125 -16.01 -12.52 5.41
C LYS A 125 -14.85 -12.27 4.47
N GLU A 126 -15.18 -12.18 3.20
CA GLU A 126 -14.21 -11.86 2.17
C GLU A 126 -14.06 -10.35 2.01
N HIS A 127 -12.80 -9.89 2.09
CA HIS A 127 -12.41 -8.51 1.93
C HIS A 127 -11.49 -8.36 0.73
N THR A 128 -11.71 -7.27 0.02
CA THR A 128 -10.94 -6.93 -1.18
C THR A 128 -9.88 -5.89 -0.80
N VAL A 129 -8.61 -6.28 -0.94
CA VAL A 129 -7.45 -5.45 -0.60
C VAL A 129 -6.80 -4.95 -1.89
N ARG A 130 -6.60 -3.64 -1.93
CA ARG A 130 -5.88 -2.92 -2.98
C ARG A 130 -4.83 -2.03 -2.35
N GLN A 131 -3.72 -1.84 -3.05
CA GLN A 131 -2.59 -1.03 -2.59
C GLN A 131 -2.10 -0.15 -3.73
N GLY A 132 -1.69 1.08 -3.41
CA GLY A 132 -1.14 2.02 -4.40
C GLY A 132 0.35 1.78 -4.67
N GLY A 133 1.07 1.24 -3.69
CA GLY A 133 2.47 0.90 -3.79
C GLY A 133 2.90 0.02 -2.61
N GLY A 134 4.20 -0.24 -2.53
CA GLY A 134 4.81 -0.90 -1.39
C GLY A 134 6.34 -0.87 -1.46
N PHE A 135 6.97 -0.65 -0.32
CA PHE A 135 8.41 -0.77 -0.10
C PHE A 135 8.80 -2.17 0.40
N SER A 136 9.90 -2.68 -0.12
CA SER A 136 10.59 -3.88 0.37
C SER A 136 12.08 -3.59 0.50
N PRO A 137 12.72 -3.92 1.64
CA PRO A 137 14.17 -3.77 1.81
C PRO A 137 14.99 -4.46 0.72
N ASP A 138 14.55 -5.63 0.26
CA ASP A 138 15.28 -6.47 -0.69
C ASP A 138 15.02 -6.09 -2.16
N HIS A 139 13.86 -5.48 -2.45
CA HIS A 139 13.37 -5.29 -3.82
C HIS A 139 13.13 -3.84 -4.23
N GLY A 140 13.24 -2.88 -3.30
CA GLY A 140 12.96 -1.47 -3.56
C GLY A 140 11.48 -1.14 -3.49
N ILE A 141 11.00 -0.25 -4.35
CA ILE A 141 9.62 0.22 -4.34
C ILE A 141 8.86 -0.31 -5.55
N LEU A 142 7.68 -0.86 -5.29
CA LEU A 142 6.68 -1.18 -6.29
C LEU A 142 5.58 -0.11 -6.28
N ILE A 143 5.27 0.46 -7.43
CA ILE A 143 4.08 1.31 -7.62
C ILE A 143 3.06 0.53 -8.46
N CYS A 144 1.83 0.47 -7.94
CA CYS A 144 0.71 -0.19 -8.59
C CYS A 144 0.10 0.74 -9.63
N ALA A 145 0.54 0.60 -10.89
CA ALA A 145 0.21 1.50 -11.99
C ALA A 145 -1.32 1.63 -12.24
N ASN A 146 -2.06 0.53 -12.05
CA ASN A 146 -3.52 0.48 -12.18
C ASN A 146 -4.29 1.28 -11.12
N GLU A 147 -3.63 1.70 -10.03
CA GLU A 147 -4.22 2.51 -8.97
C GLU A 147 -3.81 4.00 -9.07
N MET A 148 -2.94 4.35 -10.03
CA MET A 148 -2.44 5.71 -10.21
C MET A 148 -3.37 6.56 -11.09
N ARG A 149 -3.92 7.64 -10.52
CA ARG A 149 -4.89 8.51 -11.20
C ARG A 149 -4.22 9.57 -12.06
N ASN A 150 -3.09 10.10 -11.59
CA ASN A 150 -2.29 11.13 -12.25
C ASN A 150 -0.90 11.19 -11.60
N GLN A 151 -0.02 12.04 -12.15
CA GLN A 151 1.35 12.23 -11.66
C GLN A 151 1.41 12.68 -10.20
N GLY A 152 0.49 13.54 -9.74
CA GLY A 152 0.46 13.99 -8.34
C GLY A 152 0.10 12.87 -7.38
N HIS A 153 -0.82 11.98 -7.76
CA HIS A 153 -1.12 10.77 -6.98
C HIS A 153 0.12 9.87 -6.87
N LEU A 154 0.86 9.71 -7.98
CA LEU A 154 2.09 8.94 -7.98
C LEU A 154 3.17 9.58 -7.12
N GLU A 155 3.28 10.91 -7.12
CA GLU A 155 4.21 11.63 -6.25
C GLU A 155 3.93 11.36 -4.77
N ASP A 156 2.67 11.51 -4.34
CA ASP A 156 2.29 11.23 -2.94
C ASP A 156 2.58 9.77 -2.58
N THR A 157 2.22 8.81 -3.44
CA THR A 157 2.49 7.38 -3.19
C THR A 157 3.98 7.08 -3.16
N LEU A 158 4.77 7.59 -4.11
CA LEU A 158 6.20 7.37 -4.14
C LEU A 158 6.88 8.00 -2.91
N ALA A 159 6.49 9.22 -2.53
CA ALA A 159 7.02 9.86 -1.33
C ALA A 159 6.70 9.06 -0.06
N HIS A 160 5.50 8.48 0.04
CA HIS A 160 5.12 7.59 1.14
C HIS A 160 6.07 6.38 1.24
N GLU A 161 6.26 5.66 0.13
CA GLU A 161 7.15 4.50 0.10
C GLU A 161 8.62 4.87 0.32
N MET A 162 9.04 6.08 -0.07
CA MET A 162 10.39 6.58 0.21
C MET A 162 10.61 6.91 1.69
N VAL A 163 9.59 7.35 2.42
CA VAL A 163 9.67 7.50 3.88
C VAL A 163 9.87 6.14 4.54
N HIS A 164 9.15 5.11 4.11
CA HIS A 164 9.41 3.73 4.57
C HIS A 164 10.85 3.27 4.30
N ALA A 165 11.38 3.55 3.11
CA ALA A 165 12.77 3.23 2.79
C ALA A 165 13.77 3.96 3.69
N TRP A 166 13.55 5.27 3.90
CA TRP A 166 14.41 6.07 4.77
C TRP A 166 14.33 5.61 6.23
N ASP A 167 13.13 5.33 6.74
CA ASP A 167 12.90 4.84 8.09
C ASP A 167 13.60 3.51 8.33
N HIS A 168 13.48 2.59 7.37
CA HIS A 168 14.15 1.30 7.43
C HIS A 168 15.67 1.47 7.56
N LEU A 169 16.27 2.40 6.80
CA LEU A 169 17.70 2.66 6.85
C LEU A 169 18.13 3.40 8.12
N ARG A 170 17.40 4.44 8.53
CA ARG A 170 17.75 5.32 9.65
C ARG A 170 17.50 4.67 11.00
N TRP A 171 16.32 4.09 11.18
CA TRP A 171 15.81 3.58 12.44
C TRP A 171 15.91 2.08 12.58
N LYS A 172 16.36 1.38 11.53
CA LYS A 172 16.50 -0.09 11.54
C LYS A 172 15.17 -0.76 11.92
N VAL A 173 14.10 -0.32 11.23
CA VAL A 173 12.72 -0.74 11.46
C VAL A 173 12.62 -2.27 11.42
N ASP A 174 12.16 -2.85 12.53
CA ASP A 174 11.67 -4.22 12.58
C ASP A 174 10.23 -4.27 12.07
N TRP A 175 10.03 -4.80 10.87
CA TRP A 175 8.72 -4.90 10.22
C TRP A 175 7.77 -5.93 10.87
N SER A 176 8.28 -6.77 11.77
CA SER A 176 7.48 -7.71 12.56
C SER A 176 6.89 -7.07 13.82
N ASP A 177 7.51 -5.99 14.32
CA ASP A 177 6.99 -5.21 15.44
C ASP A 177 5.91 -4.23 14.96
N LEU A 178 4.70 -4.40 15.49
CA LEU A 178 3.56 -3.55 15.18
C LEU A 178 3.79 -2.07 15.55
N ARG A 179 4.58 -1.76 16.58
CA ARG A 179 4.89 -0.38 16.98
C ARG A 179 5.80 0.30 15.97
N HIS A 180 6.83 -0.40 15.51
CA HIS A 180 7.71 0.10 14.47
C HIS A 180 6.97 0.29 13.16
N ALA A 181 6.14 -0.68 12.78
CA ALA A 181 5.22 -0.55 11.66
C ALA A 181 4.31 0.68 11.83
N ALA A 182 3.57 0.79 12.93
CA ALA A 182 2.67 1.92 13.16
C ALA A 182 3.40 3.27 13.07
N CYS A 183 4.60 3.36 13.65
CA CYS A 183 5.41 4.58 13.63
C CYS A 183 5.79 5.01 12.21
N THR A 184 6.27 4.08 11.38
CA THR A 184 6.63 4.41 9.99
C THR A 184 5.41 4.75 9.14
N GLU A 185 4.25 4.12 9.38
CA GLU A 185 2.99 4.43 8.68
C GLU A 185 2.45 5.82 9.05
N ILE A 186 2.58 6.23 10.32
CA ILE A 186 2.25 7.59 10.77
C ILE A 186 3.12 8.60 10.03
N ARG A 187 4.45 8.37 10.00
CA ARG A 187 5.40 9.30 9.36
C ARG A 187 5.22 9.34 7.85
N ALA A 188 5.06 8.19 7.19
CA ALA A 188 4.82 8.12 5.76
C ALA A 188 3.50 8.81 5.37
N SER A 189 2.44 8.62 6.15
CA SER A 189 1.15 9.30 5.91
C SER A 189 1.21 10.81 6.17
N SER A 190 2.00 11.23 7.15
CA SER A 190 2.17 12.64 7.52
C SER A 190 3.02 13.40 6.48
N LEU A 191 4.15 12.82 6.06
CA LEU A 191 5.19 13.51 5.30
C LEU A 191 5.07 13.38 3.77
N SER A 192 4.29 12.43 3.27
CA SER A 192 4.14 12.18 1.83
C SER A 192 3.26 13.19 1.09
N GLY A 193 2.37 13.89 1.80
CA GLY A 193 1.35 14.74 1.20
C GLY A 193 0.04 14.01 0.88
N GLU A 194 -0.10 12.72 1.21
CA GLU A 194 -1.31 11.98 0.89
C GLU A 194 -2.52 12.33 1.79
N CYS A 195 -2.27 13.01 2.90
CA CYS A 195 -3.25 13.55 3.85
C CYS A 195 -3.37 15.09 3.79
N ARG A 196 -3.03 15.70 2.65
CA ARG A 196 -3.23 17.13 2.39
C ARG A 196 -4.69 17.52 2.50
N TRP A 197 -4.97 18.66 3.15
CA TRP A 197 -6.33 19.19 3.29
C TRP A 197 -7.02 19.45 1.94
N THR A 198 -6.30 19.95 0.93
CA THR A 198 -6.87 20.16 -0.41
C THR A 198 -7.37 18.85 -1.03
N ARG A 199 -6.70 17.73 -0.75
CA ARG A 199 -7.15 16.41 -1.18
C ARG A 199 -8.38 15.97 -0.39
N GLU A 200 -8.41 16.20 0.91
CA GLU A 200 -9.60 15.91 1.74
C GLU A 200 -10.83 16.72 1.31
N PHE A 201 -10.63 18.00 0.99
CA PHE A 201 -11.69 18.92 0.59
C PHE A 201 -12.20 18.68 -0.83
N PHE A 202 -11.31 18.57 -1.83
CA PHE A 202 -11.70 18.49 -3.25
C PHE A 202 -11.89 17.06 -3.79
N VAL A 203 -11.28 16.06 -3.13
CA VAL A 203 -11.31 14.66 -3.62
C VAL A 203 -12.10 13.75 -2.69
N ARG A 204 -12.18 14.05 -1.38
CA ARG A 204 -12.83 13.19 -0.37
C ARG A 204 -14.04 13.83 0.32
N ASN A 205 -14.49 15.01 -0.12
CA ASN A 205 -15.67 15.74 0.36
C ASN A 205 -15.75 15.89 1.89
N ASN A 206 -14.59 16.07 2.55
CA ASN A 206 -14.54 16.24 4.00
C ASN A 206 -14.33 17.72 4.38
N PHE A 207 -15.35 18.30 5.01
CA PHE A 207 -15.45 19.75 5.28
C PHE A 207 -15.11 20.16 6.72
N THR A 208 -14.66 19.23 7.56
CA THR A 208 -14.31 19.60 8.94
C THR A 208 -13.01 20.44 8.96
N LEU A 209 -13.00 21.57 9.66
CA LEU A 209 -11.95 22.59 9.53
C LEU A 209 -10.72 22.33 10.43
N THR A 210 -10.87 21.54 11.50
CA THR A 210 -9.81 21.26 12.48
C THR A 210 -9.41 19.79 12.45
N GLN A 211 -8.13 19.49 12.72
CA GLN A 211 -7.55 18.15 12.89
C GLN A 211 -7.69 17.15 11.71
N GLN A 212 -8.04 17.61 10.50
CA GLN A 212 -8.20 16.71 9.34
C GLN A 212 -6.96 15.92 8.99
N HIS A 213 -5.81 16.58 9.04
CA HIS A 213 -4.54 15.94 8.75
C HIS A 213 -4.25 14.81 9.75
N GLN A 214 -4.40 15.07 11.05
CA GLN A 214 -4.22 14.07 12.10
C GLN A 214 -5.20 12.90 11.96
N ASN A 215 -6.49 13.18 11.69
CA ASN A 215 -7.49 12.15 11.49
C ASN A 215 -7.17 11.28 10.26
N CYS A 216 -6.76 11.90 9.15
CA CYS A 216 -6.33 11.17 7.96
C CYS A 216 -5.12 10.28 8.26
N VAL A 217 -4.07 10.84 8.89
CA VAL A 217 -2.84 10.11 9.23
C VAL A 217 -3.15 8.94 10.16
N ARG A 218 -3.97 9.16 11.19
CA ARG A 218 -4.38 8.12 12.14
C ARG A 218 -5.16 7.00 11.46
N ASN A 219 -6.17 7.34 10.67
CA ASN A 219 -6.98 6.35 9.96
C ASN A 219 -6.15 5.52 8.97
N ARG A 220 -5.19 6.16 8.28
CA ARG A 220 -4.29 5.46 7.35
C ARG A 220 -3.34 4.52 8.08
N ALA A 221 -2.71 4.99 9.16
CA ALA A 221 -1.83 4.16 9.98
C ALA A 221 -2.57 2.95 10.55
N ILE A 222 -3.77 3.15 11.13
CA ILE A 222 -4.60 2.04 11.63
C ILE A 222 -4.90 1.05 10.51
N ARG A 223 -5.36 1.54 9.35
CA ARG A 223 -5.69 0.67 8.21
C ARG A 223 -4.50 -0.12 7.70
N SER A 224 -3.31 0.49 7.66
CA SER A 224 -2.10 -0.20 7.24
C SER A 224 -1.68 -1.27 8.26
N VAL A 225 -1.72 -0.95 9.55
CA VAL A 225 -1.42 -1.90 10.64
C VAL A 225 -2.38 -3.08 10.66
N MET A 226 -3.69 -2.86 10.45
CA MET A 226 -4.69 -3.93 10.36
C MET A 226 -4.42 -4.93 9.23
N ASN A 227 -3.76 -4.51 8.15
CA ASN A 227 -3.43 -5.40 7.04
C ASN A 227 -2.20 -6.28 7.32
N ARG A 228 -1.58 -6.17 8.49
CA ARG A 228 -0.40 -6.96 8.86
C ARG A 228 -0.80 -8.27 9.53
N PRO A 229 -0.12 -9.39 9.23
CA PRO A 229 -0.44 -10.70 9.80
C PRO A 229 -0.33 -10.78 11.33
N SER A 230 0.47 -9.91 11.97
CA SER A 230 0.64 -9.88 13.42
C SER A 230 -0.43 -9.07 14.15
N CYS A 231 -1.29 -8.34 13.43
CA CYS A 231 -2.39 -7.58 14.00
C CYS A 231 -3.66 -8.44 14.01
N LYS A 232 -4.33 -8.53 15.17
CA LYS A 232 -5.55 -9.31 15.37
C LYS A 232 -6.77 -8.55 14.87
N ASP A 233 -6.97 -7.36 15.41
CA ASP A 233 -8.19 -6.58 15.21
C ASP A 233 -7.91 -5.06 15.14
N ASP A 234 -8.98 -4.31 14.85
CA ASP A 234 -8.95 -2.85 14.80
C ASP A 234 -8.62 -2.21 16.15
N VAL A 235 -9.01 -2.85 17.26
CA VAL A 235 -8.72 -2.42 18.64
C VAL A 235 -7.22 -2.45 18.90
N GLN A 236 -6.55 -3.55 18.54
CA GLN A 236 -5.10 -3.66 18.65
C GLN A 236 -4.41 -2.65 17.74
N ALA A 237 -4.83 -2.52 16.48
CA ALA A 237 -4.24 -1.55 15.56
C ALA A 237 -4.35 -0.12 16.10
N THR A 238 -5.54 0.27 16.58
CA THR A 238 -5.80 1.57 17.18
C THR A 238 -4.95 1.80 18.42
N LYS A 239 -4.86 0.81 19.31
CA LYS A 239 -4.05 0.90 20.52
C LYS A 239 -2.57 1.12 20.19
N VAL A 240 -2.01 0.32 19.27
CA VAL A 240 -0.60 0.41 18.89
C VAL A 240 -0.29 1.76 18.22
N VAL A 241 -1.16 2.24 17.33
CA VAL A 241 -1.01 3.57 16.71
C VAL A 241 -1.03 4.67 17.76
N ASN A 242 -1.93 4.58 18.75
CA ASN A 242 -2.02 5.55 19.84
C ASN A 242 -0.79 5.54 20.76
N GLU A 243 -0.21 4.36 21.02
CA GLU A 243 0.98 4.20 21.87
C GLU A 243 2.20 4.97 21.31
N VAL A 244 2.35 5.00 19.99
CA VAL A 244 3.52 5.64 19.34
C VAL A 244 3.21 7.02 18.77
N TRP A 245 1.97 7.48 18.85
CA TRP A 245 1.46 8.66 18.14
C TRP A 245 2.30 9.91 18.36
N ASP A 246 2.47 10.32 19.62
CA ASP A 246 3.09 11.61 19.94
C ASP A 246 4.56 11.67 19.47
N SER A 247 5.29 10.58 19.62
CA SER A 247 6.69 10.50 19.18
C SER A 247 6.81 10.48 17.66
N CYS A 248 5.97 9.70 16.97
CA CYS A 248 6.14 9.46 15.54
C CYS A 248 5.51 10.58 14.70
N PHE A 249 4.39 11.16 15.15
CA PHE A 249 3.74 12.25 14.43
C PHE A 249 4.53 13.56 14.51
N ALA A 250 5.24 13.80 15.63
CA ALA A 250 6.10 14.97 15.80
C ALA A 250 7.45 14.86 15.05
N ASP A 251 7.86 13.66 14.65
CA ASP A 251 9.14 13.44 13.95
C ASP A 251 9.01 13.69 12.45
N THR A 252 9.40 14.90 12.02
CA THR A 252 9.34 15.35 10.63
C THR A 252 10.52 14.91 9.78
N ARG A 253 11.55 14.30 10.37
CA ARG A 253 12.79 13.96 9.64
C ARG A 253 12.49 13.02 8.46
N PRO A 254 13.23 13.13 7.33
CA PRO A 254 14.34 14.06 7.10
C PRO A 254 13.93 15.49 6.77
N PHE A 255 12.63 15.80 6.69
CA PHE A 255 12.16 17.17 6.46
C PHE A 255 12.28 18.00 7.74
N ASP A 256 12.45 19.31 7.58
CA ASP A 256 12.46 20.24 8.71
C ASP A 256 11.03 20.45 9.26
N GLU A 257 10.03 20.45 8.38
CA GLU A 257 8.62 20.65 8.72
C GLU A 257 7.67 19.86 7.81
N ILE A 258 6.40 19.78 8.20
CA ILE A 258 5.33 19.24 7.34
C ILE A 258 4.98 20.32 6.31
N TYR A 259 5.54 20.18 5.12
CA TYR A 259 5.57 21.22 4.08
C TYR A 259 4.40 21.14 3.07
N ARG A 260 3.40 20.27 3.28
CA ARG A 260 2.38 19.92 2.26
C ARG A 260 0.93 19.93 2.74
#